data_AF-A0A635CTH1-F1
#
_entry.id   AF-A0A635CTH1-F1
#
_cell.length_a   1.000
_cell.length_b   1.000
_cell.length_c   1.000
_cell.angle_alpha   90.00
_cell.angle_beta   90.00
_cell.angle_gamma   90.00
#
_symmetry.space_group_name_H-M   'P 1'
#
loop_
_entity.id
_entity.type
_entity.pdbx_description
1 polymer ?
#
loop_
_entity_poly.entity_id
_entity_poly.type
_entity_poly.pdbx_seq_one_letter_code
_entity_poly.pdbx_strand_id
1 'polypeptide(L)'
;MTGTPTAPTPETTAAGIEIATAAFVAAKVAQLVGSAPEALDTLKELADALGNDPNFATTITNMIAGKQPLDDTLTALSGKSVDGLIEYVGLRETINHAADALLKSQNGGDIPDKTRFARTIGAVTSTSVTFGESGWFKIATVFMPQATSTAVIKLYGGSGFNVGSFEQPTISELVLRAGNGSPVGITATLWKRSPNGVLECAWINTSGDTYDIYINIVQYAYWLIAQYDYTGNANVTLYSAPEYSETKPANATNGQTYTLYNSMMKPTPEDVGALSVNGGRLNGPLGIGTDNALGGNSIVFGDNDTGLKQNGDGILDTFANSQHTVRVAPGEMQVLGAIRAGDAKRMTMTSSNNSVLNAQFHLWGDGNRPT
;
A
#
# COMPACT_ATOMS: atom_id res chain seq x y z
N MET A 1 -83.93 32.11 -82.26
CA MET A 1 -83.17 32.12 -83.52
C MET A 1 -82.00 31.16 -83.35
N THR A 2 -81.84 30.21 -84.27
CA THR A 2 -80.65 29.35 -84.37
C THR A 2 -79.88 29.77 -85.63
N GLY A 3 -78.57 30.01 -85.54
CA GLY A 3 -77.73 30.51 -86.64
C GLY A 3 -76.80 31.67 -86.21
N THR A 4 -76.23 32.39 -87.19
CA THR A 4 -75.31 33.55 -87.00
C THR A 4 -76.05 34.86 -87.32
N PRO A 5 -77.02 35.31 -86.49
CA PRO A 5 -77.82 36.50 -86.78
C PRO A 5 -76.95 37.76 -86.82
N THR A 6 -77.19 38.61 -87.82
CA THR A 6 -76.49 39.89 -88.00
C THR A 6 -77.43 41.04 -87.62
N ALA A 7 -76.88 42.10 -87.03
CA ALA A 7 -77.56 43.36 -86.79
C ALA A 7 -76.59 44.51 -87.15
N PRO A 8 -77.09 45.73 -87.44
CA PRO A 8 -76.23 46.89 -87.65
C PRO A 8 -75.36 47.15 -86.41
N THR A 9 -74.06 47.33 -86.59
CA THR A 9 -73.10 47.62 -85.52
C THR A 9 -73.28 49.06 -85.04
N PRO A 10 -73.65 49.30 -83.77
CA PRO A 10 -73.75 50.66 -83.24
C PRO A 10 -72.41 51.40 -83.22
N GLU A 11 -72.45 52.72 -83.18
CA GLU A 11 -71.27 53.58 -83.02
C GLU A 11 -70.64 53.38 -81.64
N THR A 12 -69.31 53.47 -81.52
CA THR A 12 -68.57 53.21 -80.25
C THR A 12 -68.88 54.19 -79.12
N THR A 13 -69.70 55.21 -79.33
CA THR A 13 -70.22 56.12 -78.29
C THR A 13 -71.62 55.76 -77.81
N ALA A 14 -72.26 54.76 -78.43
CA ALA A 14 -73.59 54.28 -78.03
C ALA A 14 -73.62 53.85 -76.56
N ALA A 15 -74.68 54.24 -75.86
CA ALA A 15 -74.88 54.04 -74.43
C ALA A 15 -76.35 53.69 -74.07
N GLY A 16 -77.17 53.36 -75.07
CA GLY A 16 -78.61 53.09 -74.93
C GLY A 16 -78.96 51.60 -74.96
N ILE A 17 -80.13 51.28 -75.51
CA ILE A 17 -80.70 49.91 -75.62
C ILE A 17 -80.34 49.20 -76.93
N GLU A 18 -79.31 49.66 -77.64
CA GLU A 18 -78.92 49.09 -78.92
C GLU A 18 -78.47 47.62 -78.80
N ILE A 19 -78.74 46.82 -79.86
CA ILE A 19 -78.30 45.42 -79.92
C ILE A 19 -76.77 45.40 -80.07
N ALA A 20 -76.06 44.93 -79.04
CA ALA A 20 -74.61 44.80 -79.07
C ALA A 20 -74.19 43.70 -80.07
N THR A 21 -73.72 44.11 -81.24
CA THR A 21 -73.14 43.18 -82.22
C THR A 21 -71.75 42.73 -81.77
N ALA A 22 -71.29 41.57 -82.26
CA ALA A 22 -69.93 41.09 -81.97
C ALA A 22 -68.85 42.13 -82.34
N ALA A 23 -69.05 42.87 -83.44
CA ALA A 23 -68.15 43.94 -83.88
C ALA A 23 -68.15 45.14 -82.94
N PHE A 24 -69.32 45.54 -82.41
CA PHE A 24 -69.43 46.63 -81.43
C PHE A 24 -68.72 46.28 -80.13
N VAL A 25 -68.92 45.05 -79.64
CA VAL A 25 -68.24 44.54 -78.44
C VAL A 25 -66.72 44.50 -78.66
N ALA A 26 -66.24 43.98 -79.81
CA ALA A 26 -64.82 43.97 -80.14
C ALA A 26 -64.21 45.38 -80.18
N ALA A 27 -64.92 46.36 -80.75
CA ALA A 27 -64.46 47.74 -80.83
C ALA A 27 -64.39 48.43 -79.44
N LYS A 28 -65.37 48.19 -78.57
CA LYS A 28 -65.35 48.69 -77.19
C LYS A 28 -64.24 48.05 -76.35
N VAL A 29 -63.99 46.75 -76.50
CA VAL A 29 -62.86 46.06 -75.86
C VAL A 29 -61.53 46.60 -76.37
N ALA A 30 -61.39 46.83 -77.68
CA ALA A 30 -60.20 47.45 -78.25
C ALA A 30 -59.98 48.89 -77.75
N GLN A 31 -61.05 49.68 -77.58
CA GLN A 31 -60.97 51.00 -76.95
C GLN A 31 -60.50 50.92 -75.50
N LEU A 32 -61.05 49.99 -74.71
CA LEU A 32 -60.69 49.76 -73.32
C LEU A 32 -59.22 49.33 -73.15
N VAL A 33 -58.75 48.40 -74.01
CA VAL A 33 -57.35 47.96 -74.05
C VAL A 33 -56.43 49.07 -74.59
N GLY A 34 -56.85 49.77 -75.63
CA GLY A 34 -56.10 50.84 -76.29
C GLY A 34 -55.96 52.13 -75.48
N SER A 35 -56.82 52.36 -74.48
CA SER A 35 -56.69 53.48 -73.54
C SER A 35 -55.63 53.27 -72.46
N ALA A 36 -55.05 52.07 -72.32
CA ALA A 36 -53.98 51.81 -71.35
C ALA A 36 -52.90 50.81 -71.84
N PRO A 37 -52.30 50.99 -73.04
CA PRO A 37 -51.32 50.03 -73.58
C PRO A 37 -50.10 49.89 -72.67
N GLU A 38 -49.57 51.03 -72.20
CA GLU A 38 -48.42 51.08 -71.28
C GLU A 38 -48.73 50.43 -69.92
N ALA A 39 -49.96 50.58 -69.42
CA ALA A 39 -50.35 49.96 -68.16
C ALA A 39 -50.55 48.44 -68.30
N LEU A 40 -51.09 47.97 -69.43
CA LEU A 40 -51.22 46.53 -69.71
C LEU A 40 -49.85 45.89 -69.95
N ASP A 41 -48.93 46.60 -70.59
CA ASP A 41 -47.53 46.20 -70.73
C ASP A 41 -46.86 46.11 -69.36
N THR A 42 -47.04 47.13 -68.51
CA THR A 42 -46.57 47.11 -67.11
C THR A 42 -47.15 45.92 -66.32
N LEU A 43 -48.44 45.60 -66.48
CA LEU A 43 -49.07 44.46 -65.81
C LEU A 43 -48.54 43.12 -66.32
N LYS A 44 -48.23 43.01 -67.62
CA LYS A 44 -47.57 41.85 -68.20
C LYS A 44 -46.15 41.70 -67.67
N GLU A 45 -45.38 42.79 -67.64
CA GLU A 45 -44.03 42.82 -67.07
C GLU A 45 -44.05 42.40 -65.59
N LEU A 46 -45.04 42.85 -64.81
CA LEU A 46 -45.21 42.45 -63.40
C LEU A 46 -45.59 40.97 -63.25
N ALA A 47 -46.54 40.48 -64.05
CA ALA A 47 -46.94 39.06 -64.02
C ALA A 47 -45.77 38.14 -64.40
N ASP A 48 -45.00 38.52 -65.42
CA ASP A 48 -43.80 37.81 -65.84
C ASP A 48 -42.67 37.92 -64.79
N ALA A 49 -42.49 39.08 -64.15
CA ALA A 49 -41.53 39.28 -63.07
C ALA A 49 -41.84 38.45 -61.81
N LEU A 50 -43.11 38.17 -61.55
CA LEU A 50 -43.57 37.27 -60.49
C LEU A 50 -43.65 35.79 -60.93
N GLY A 51 -43.20 35.49 -62.16
CA GLY A 51 -43.16 34.13 -62.70
C GLY A 51 -44.52 33.51 -62.97
N ASN A 52 -45.58 34.32 -63.15
CA ASN A 52 -46.96 33.87 -63.26
C ASN A 52 -47.42 32.96 -62.09
N ASP A 53 -46.86 33.14 -60.89
CA ASP A 53 -47.19 32.33 -59.71
C ASP A 53 -48.48 32.84 -59.01
N PRO A 54 -49.61 32.09 -59.08
CA PRO A 54 -50.86 32.49 -58.42
C PRO A 54 -50.78 32.49 -56.89
N ASN A 55 -49.75 31.86 -56.31
CA ASN A 55 -49.51 31.76 -54.88
C ASN A 55 -48.19 32.42 -54.47
N PHE A 56 -47.70 33.42 -55.22
CA PHE A 56 -46.40 34.06 -55.00
C PHE A 56 -46.10 34.37 -53.52
N ALA A 57 -47.05 34.97 -52.80
CA ALA A 57 -46.88 35.29 -51.38
C ALA A 57 -46.63 34.04 -50.52
N THR A 58 -47.38 32.96 -50.75
CA THR A 58 -47.21 31.67 -50.07
C THR A 58 -45.89 31.02 -50.45
N THR A 59 -45.53 31.04 -51.74
CA THR A 59 -44.26 30.50 -52.27
C THR A 59 -43.07 31.18 -51.60
N ILE A 60 -43.04 32.52 -51.58
CA ILE A 60 -41.98 33.30 -50.94
C ILE A 60 -41.97 33.06 -49.42
N THR A 61 -43.14 33.01 -48.78
CA THR A 61 -43.22 32.73 -47.33
C THR A 61 -42.64 31.37 -47.00
N ASN A 62 -42.94 30.33 -47.79
CA ASN A 62 -42.37 29.00 -47.61
C ASN A 62 -40.85 28.98 -47.85
N MET A 63 -40.37 29.71 -48.86
CA MET A 63 -38.92 29.84 -49.11
C MET A 63 -38.20 30.56 -47.96
N ILE A 64 -38.80 31.60 -47.39
CA ILE A 64 -38.27 32.33 -46.23
C ILE A 64 -38.32 31.46 -44.98
N ALA A 65 -39.40 30.71 -44.77
CA ALA A 65 -39.56 29.81 -43.62
C ALA A 65 -38.52 28.68 -43.60
N GLY A 66 -38.02 28.28 -44.77
CA GLY A 66 -36.90 27.33 -44.88
C GLY A 66 -35.52 27.93 -44.63
N LYS A 67 -35.40 29.27 -44.52
CA LYS A 67 -34.13 29.91 -44.14
C LYS A 67 -33.89 29.74 -42.66
N GLN A 68 -32.64 29.44 -42.32
CA GLN A 68 -32.17 29.46 -40.94
C GLN A 68 -32.38 30.86 -40.33
N PRO A 69 -32.96 31.00 -39.12
CA PRO A 69 -33.00 32.28 -38.41
C PRO A 69 -31.60 32.86 -38.24
N LEU A 70 -31.51 34.20 -38.26
CA LEU A 70 -30.26 34.88 -37.95
C LEU A 70 -29.95 34.66 -36.47
N ASP A 71 -28.91 33.88 -36.20
CA ASP A 71 -28.43 33.53 -34.86
C ASP A 71 -26.90 33.54 -34.91
N ASP A 72 -26.26 34.27 -33.99
CA ASP A 72 -24.80 34.48 -34.03
C ASP A 72 -24.02 33.16 -33.97
N THR A 73 -24.52 32.19 -33.19
CA THR A 73 -23.87 30.87 -33.05
C THR A 73 -24.04 30.08 -34.33
N LEU A 74 -25.26 30.01 -34.86
CA LEU A 74 -25.56 29.19 -36.03
C LEU A 74 -24.95 29.79 -37.32
N THR A 75 -24.85 31.12 -37.40
CA THR A 75 -24.07 31.82 -38.42
C THR A 75 -22.59 31.47 -38.30
N ALA A 76 -22.01 31.53 -37.10
CA ALA A 76 -20.63 31.13 -36.87
C ALA A 76 -20.36 29.66 -37.21
N LEU A 77 -21.30 28.74 -36.94
CA LEU A 77 -21.19 27.32 -37.26
C LEU A 77 -21.32 27.05 -38.77
N SER A 78 -22.30 27.65 -39.43
CA SER A 78 -22.59 27.41 -40.85
C SER A 78 -21.47 27.82 -41.81
N GLY A 79 -20.61 28.77 -41.41
CA GLY A 79 -19.48 29.26 -42.19
C GLY A 79 -18.18 28.47 -42.00
N LYS A 80 -18.17 27.45 -41.13
CA LYS A 80 -16.96 26.69 -40.78
C LYS A 80 -16.82 25.43 -41.63
N SER A 81 -15.58 25.06 -41.92
CA SER A 81 -15.26 23.71 -42.38
C SER A 81 -15.47 22.69 -41.25
N VAL A 82 -15.42 21.40 -41.57
CA VAL A 82 -15.44 20.33 -40.56
C VAL A 82 -14.32 20.53 -39.52
N ASP A 83 -13.11 20.88 -39.95
CA ASP A 83 -12.00 21.17 -39.05
C ASP A 83 -12.27 22.40 -38.17
N GLY A 84 -12.84 23.46 -38.75
CA GLY A 84 -13.21 24.67 -38.01
C GLY A 84 -14.32 24.43 -36.99
N LEU A 85 -15.24 23.50 -37.26
CA LEU A 85 -16.26 23.07 -36.29
C LEU A 85 -15.63 22.32 -35.11
N ILE A 86 -14.74 21.36 -35.40
CA ILE A 86 -14.00 20.59 -34.39
C ILE A 86 -13.21 21.51 -33.46
N GLU A 87 -12.59 22.54 -34.02
CA GLU A 87 -11.88 23.57 -33.25
C GLU A 87 -12.85 24.45 -32.44
N TYR A 88 -13.92 24.94 -33.07
CA TYR A 88 -14.88 25.84 -32.42
C TYR A 88 -15.55 25.22 -31.19
N VAL A 89 -15.85 23.93 -31.21
CA VAL A 89 -16.45 23.22 -30.06
C VAL A 89 -15.41 22.62 -29.11
N GLY A 90 -14.11 22.83 -29.34
CA GLY A 90 -13.03 22.32 -28.48
C GLY A 90 -12.88 20.79 -28.51
N LEU A 91 -13.41 20.12 -29.54
CA LEU A 91 -13.39 18.66 -29.61
C LEU A 91 -11.96 18.12 -29.78
N ARG A 92 -11.08 18.88 -30.46
CA ARG A 92 -9.67 18.51 -30.62
C ARG A 92 -8.94 18.36 -29.29
N GLU A 93 -9.10 19.33 -28.38
CA GLU A 93 -8.52 19.28 -27.03
C GLU A 93 -9.11 18.12 -26.21
N THR A 94 -10.42 17.90 -26.32
CA THR A 94 -11.09 16.77 -25.66
C THR A 94 -10.52 15.42 -26.11
N ILE A 95 -10.30 15.25 -27.42
CA ILE A 95 -9.71 14.02 -27.99
C ILE A 95 -8.26 13.84 -27.51
N ASN A 96 -7.46 14.91 -27.48
CA ASN A 96 -6.07 14.85 -27.01
C ASN A 96 -5.99 14.43 -25.54
N HIS A 97 -6.77 15.06 -24.66
CA HIS A 97 -6.83 14.68 -23.25
C HIS A 97 -7.34 13.24 -23.04
N ALA A 98 -8.27 12.78 -23.87
CA ALA A 98 -8.75 11.40 -23.82
C ALA A 98 -7.68 10.39 -24.27
N ALA A 99 -6.79 10.77 -25.18
CA ALA A 99 -5.67 9.93 -25.62
C ALA A 99 -4.59 9.77 -24.53
N ASP A 100 -4.40 10.78 -23.68
CA ASP A 100 -3.45 10.76 -22.56
C ASP A 100 -4.04 10.15 -21.27
N ALA A 101 -5.34 9.84 -21.25
CA ALA A 101 -5.99 9.22 -20.11
C ALA A 101 -5.65 7.72 -20.02
N LEU A 102 -5.63 7.18 -18.81
CA LEU A 102 -5.42 5.74 -18.58
C LEU A 102 -6.43 4.92 -19.40
N LEU A 103 -5.91 4.10 -20.30
CA LEU A 103 -6.71 3.23 -21.15
C LEU A 103 -7.24 2.07 -20.31
N LYS A 104 -8.45 2.23 -19.76
CA LYS A 104 -9.09 1.23 -18.88
C LYS A 104 -9.13 -0.18 -19.49
N SER A 105 -9.33 -0.29 -20.81
CA SER A 105 -9.33 -1.58 -21.52
C SER A 105 -7.98 -2.29 -21.51
N GLN A 106 -6.88 -1.57 -21.25
CA GLN A 106 -5.53 -2.12 -21.15
C GLN A 106 -5.08 -2.37 -19.72
N ASN A 107 -5.91 -2.05 -18.70
CA ASN A 107 -5.57 -2.19 -17.28
C ASN A 107 -4.20 -1.58 -16.92
N GLY A 108 -3.88 -0.39 -17.45
CA GLY A 108 -2.58 0.27 -17.23
C GLY A 108 -1.43 -0.26 -18.07
N GLY A 109 -1.71 -1.04 -19.13
CA GLY A 109 -0.73 -1.50 -20.11
C GLY A 109 0.06 -0.35 -20.75
N ASP A 110 -0.63 0.76 -20.99
CA ASP A 110 -0.16 2.06 -21.50
C ASP A 110 0.80 2.80 -20.56
N ILE A 111 0.86 2.43 -19.28
CA ILE A 111 1.79 3.03 -18.31
C ILE A 111 3.21 2.56 -18.62
N PRO A 112 4.14 3.47 -19.00
CA PRO A 112 5.51 3.09 -19.35
C PRO A 112 6.30 2.54 -18.15
N ASP A 113 6.10 3.15 -16.97
CA ASP A 113 6.74 2.75 -15.71
C ASP A 113 5.67 2.43 -14.65
N LYS A 114 5.19 1.18 -14.68
CA LYS A 114 4.15 0.68 -13.77
C LYS A 114 4.60 0.74 -12.31
N THR A 115 5.89 0.54 -12.04
CA THR A 115 6.45 0.59 -10.68
C THR A 115 6.41 2.01 -10.13
N ARG A 116 6.87 3.01 -10.89
CA ARG A 116 6.79 4.42 -10.47
C ARG A 116 5.35 4.91 -10.36
N PHE A 117 4.47 4.49 -11.26
CA PHE A 117 3.05 4.80 -11.17
C PHE A 117 2.45 4.25 -9.86
N ALA A 118 2.67 2.96 -9.56
CA ALA A 118 2.20 2.34 -8.33
C ALA A 118 2.69 3.11 -7.08
N ARG A 119 3.98 3.47 -7.03
CA ARG A 119 4.54 4.30 -5.96
C ARG A 119 3.84 5.65 -5.81
N THR A 120 3.58 6.33 -6.94
CA THR A 120 2.97 7.68 -6.95
C THR A 120 1.56 7.65 -6.38
N ILE A 121 0.80 6.58 -6.63
CA ILE A 121 -0.57 6.43 -6.13
C ILE A 121 -0.65 5.68 -4.78
N GLY A 122 0.49 5.32 -4.18
CA GLY A 122 0.54 4.54 -2.94
C GLY A 122 0.09 3.08 -3.09
N ALA A 123 0.06 2.55 -4.31
CA ALA A 123 -0.15 1.14 -4.57
C ALA A 123 1.18 0.37 -4.44
N VAL A 124 1.08 -0.89 -4.02
CA VAL A 124 2.22 -1.81 -3.93
C VAL A 124 2.03 -2.91 -4.96
N THR A 125 3.10 -3.28 -5.65
CA THR A 125 3.04 -4.40 -6.60
C THR A 125 2.88 -5.70 -5.82
N SER A 126 1.88 -6.50 -6.18
CA SER A 126 1.57 -7.76 -5.52
C SER A 126 1.20 -8.85 -6.51
N THR A 127 1.46 -10.10 -6.15
CA THR A 127 0.96 -11.29 -6.85
C THR A 127 0.58 -12.39 -5.86
N SER A 128 -0.08 -13.44 -6.33
CA SER A 128 -0.30 -14.66 -5.55
C SER A 128 0.84 -15.65 -5.79
N VAL A 129 1.32 -16.28 -4.72
CA VAL A 129 2.38 -17.30 -4.77
C VAL A 129 1.96 -18.56 -4.03
N THR A 130 2.38 -19.72 -4.52
CA THR A 130 2.12 -21.03 -3.90
C THR A 130 3.40 -21.84 -3.81
N PHE A 131 3.63 -22.47 -2.66
CA PHE A 131 4.79 -23.30 -2.37
C PHE A 131 4.42 -24.79 -2.29
N GLY A 132 3.31 -25.12 -1.62
CA GLY A 132 2.76 -26.47 -1.54
C GLY A 132 3.54 -27.44 -0.65
N GLU A 133 4.83 -27.64 -0.92
CA GLU A 133 5.71 -28.59 -0.22
C GLU A 133 6.60 -27.90 0.84
N SER A 134 7.22 -28.71 1.70
CA SER A 134 8.25 -28.22 2.63
C SER A 134 9.60 -28.22 1.93
N GLY A 135 10.29 -27.07 1.91
CA GLY A 135 11.62 -26.99 1.31
C GLY A 135 12.03 -25.58 0.93
N TRP A 136 13.00 -25.51 0.03
CA TRP A 136 13.57 -24.27 -0.49
C TRP A 136 12.93 -23.87 -1.80
N PHE A 137 12.65 -22.58 -1.97
CA PHE A 137 12.01 -22.05 -3.16
C PHE A 137 12.73 -20.82 -3.67
N LYS A 138 13.06 -20.79 -4.97
CA LYS A 138 13.54 -19.59 -5.66
C LYS A 138 12.36 -18.66 -5.91
N ILE A 139 12.19 -17.64 -5.07
CA ILE A 139 11.03 -16.74 -5.13
C ILE A 139 11.23 -15.53 -6.02
N ALA A 140 12.47 -15.10 -6.22
CA ALA A 140 12.75 -13.93 -7.03
C ALA A 140 14.14 -13.98 -7.63
N THR A 141 14.33 -13.25 -8.72
CA THR A 141 15.63 -12.79 -9.18
C THR A 141 15.66 -11.28 -9.04
N VAL A 142 16.70 -10.75 -8.43
CA VAL A 142 16.88 -9.32 -8.19
C VAL A 142 18.13 -8.82 -8.89
N PHE A 143 18.06 -7.63 -9.46
CA PHE A 143 19.24 -6.87 -9.89
C PHE A 143 19.47 -5.76 -8.87
N MET A 144 20.63 -5.77 -8.22
CA MET A 144 20.97 -4.85 -7.13
C MET A 144 22.42 -4.38 -7.31
N PRO A 145 22.65 -3.24 -7.97
CA PRO A 145 23.99 -2.70 -8.18
C PRO A 145 24.77 -2.57 -6.87
N GLN A 146 26.10 -2.72 -6.90
CA GLN A 146 27.03 -2.37 -5.80
C GLN A 146 27.11 -0.86 -5.51
N ALA A 147 25.94 -0.21 -5.46
CA ALA A 147 25.68 1.14 -5.03
C ALA A 147 24.54 1.10 -4.02
N THR A 148 24.14 2.24 -3.45
CA THR A 148 23.00 2.24 -2.53
C THR A 148 21.72 1.80 -3.25
N SER A 149 21.31 0.56 -3.00
CA SER A 149 20.05 -0.02 -3.45
C SER A 149 19.44 -0.93 -2.36
N THR A 150 18.11 -0.93 -2.29
CA THR A 150 17.31 -1.70 -1.33
C THR A 150 16.16 -2.34 -2.06
N ALA A 151 15.85 -3.59 -1.74
CA ALA A 151 14.64 -4.27 -2.17
C ALA A 151 13.94 -4.90 -0.96
N VAL A 152 12.61 -4.99 -1.01
CA VAL A 152 11.78 -5.64 -0.01
C VAL A 152 10.84 -6.61 -0.68
N ILE A 153 10.66 -7.78 -0.08
CA ILE A 153 9.64 -8.77 -0.46
C ILE A 153 8.87 -9.14 0.81
N LYS A 154 7.55 -9.01 0.79
CA LYS A 154 6.68 -9.36 1.92
C LYS A 154 5.73 -10.47 1.50
N LEU A 155 5.64 -11.50 2.32
CA LEU A 155 4.65 -12.57 2.19
C LEU A 155 3.62 -12.44 3.29
N TYR A 156 2.35 -12.43 2.91
CA TYR A 156 1.21 -12.50 3.81
C TYR A 156 0.49 -13.84 3.61
N GLY A 157 0.17 -14.48 4.73
CA GLY A 157 -0.18 -15.89 4.77
C GLY A 157 1.06 -16.76 5.03
N GLY A 158 0.83 -17.95 5.57
CA GLY A 158 1.88 -18.91 5.92
C GLY A 158 1.46 -20.32 5.59
N SER A 159 2.09 -21.28 6.26
CA SER A 159 1.79 -22.70 6.10
C SER A 159 0.52 -23.10 6.85
N GLY A 160 -0.48 -23.59 6.11
CA GLY A 160 -1.78 -24.06 6.63
C GLY A 160 -2.93 -23.06 6.50
N PHE A 161 -4.17 -23.54 6.63
CA PHE A 161 -5.41 -22.77 6.43
C PHE A 161 -6.58 -23.26 7.33
N ASN A 162 -6.26 -23.71 8.53
CA ASN A 162 -7.18 -24.24 9.54
C ASN A 162 -7.83 -23.12 10.36
N VAL A 163 -9.15 -23.16 10.52
CA VAL A 163 -9.88 -22.24 11.40
C VAL A 163 -9.42 -22.38 12.86
N GLY A 164 -9.14 -21.26 13.52
CA GLY A 164 -8.71 -21.20 14.92
C GLY A 164 -7.19 -21.35 15.13
N SER A 165 -6.43 -21.62 14.07
CA SER A 165 -4.97 -21.66 14.10
C SER A 165 -4.42 -20.26 13.80
N PHE A 166 -4.32 -19.43 14.85
CA PHE A 166 -3.90 -18.01 14.75
C PHE A 166 -2.43 -17.83 14.35
N GLU A 167 -1.67 -18.92 14.32
CA GLU A 167 -0.29 -18.98 13.87
C GLU A 167 -0.13 -19.07 12.34
N GLN A 168 -1.20 -19.32 11.58
CA GLN A 168 -1.17 -19.51 10.11
C GLN A 168 -1.35 -18.23 9.28
N PRO A 169 -2.10 -17.20 9.73
CA PRO A 169 -2.09 -15.87 9.11
C PRO A 169 -0.77 -15.13 9.37
N THR A 170 0.29 -15.54 8.67
CA THR A 170 1.65 -15.05 8.97
C THR A 170 2.06 -13.84 8.17
N ILE A 171 3.06 -13.11 8.69
CA ILE A 171 3.80 -12.10 7.95
C ILE A 171 5.27 -12.50 7.93
N SER A 172 5.84 -12.57 6.74
CA SER A 172 7.27 -12.74 6.52
C SER A 172 7.79 -11.58 5.69
N GLU A 173 8.83 -10.90 6.16
CA GLU A 173 9.39 -9.73 5.49
C GLU A 173 10.87 -9.94 5.21
N LEU A 174 11.21 -9.95 3.93
CA LEU A 174 12.57 -10.04 3.43
C LEU A 174 13.06 -8.64 3.05
N VAL A 175 14.18 -8.22 3.61
CA VAL A 175 14.83 -6.96 3.25
C VAL A 175 16.22 -7.26 2.70
N LEU A 176 16.47 -6.80 1.48
CA LEU A 176 17.71 -6.97 0.74
C LEU A 176 18.39 -5.61 0.62
N ARG A 177 19.70 -5.58 0.85
CA ARG A 177 20.53 -4.37 0.72
C ARG A 177 21.81 -4.70 -0.04
N ALA A 178 22.13 -3.93 -1.08
CA ALA A 178 23.40 -4.10 -1.78
C ALA A 178 24.59 -3.70 -0.91
N GLY A 179 25.68 -4.44 -1.08
CA GLY A 179 27.00 -4.06 -0.58
C GLY A 179 27.54 -2.80 -1.28
N ASN A 180 28.62 -2.26 -0.72
CA ASN A 180 29.33 -1.12 -1.27
C ASN A 180 30.45 -1.54 -2.24
N GLY A 181 30.44 -2.79 -2.73
CA GLY A 181 31.49 -3.39 -3.54
C GLY A 181 32.67 -3.96 -2.76
N SER A 182 32.70 -3.86 -1.43
CA SER A 182 33.74 -4.45 -0.57
C SER A 182 33.17 -4.92 0.78
N PRO A 183 32.68 -6.17 0.88
CA PRO A 183 32.61 -7.19 -0.17
C PRO A 183 31.52 -6.90 -1.22
N VAL A 184 31.69 -7.46 -2.43
CA VAL A 184 30.64 -7.50 -3.45
C VAL A 184 29.55 -8.48 -3.01
N GLY A 185 28.29 -8.08 -3.07
CA GLY A 185 27.17 -8.96 -2.72
C GLY A 185 25.95 -8.19 -2.25
N ILE A 186 25.04 -8.92 -1.62
CA ILE A 186 23.90 -8.35 -0.91
C ILE A 186 23.88 -8.87 0.52
N THR A 187 23.29 -8.10 1.41
CA THR A 187 22.82 -8.58 2.71
C THR A 187 21.34 -8.90 2.56
N ALA A 188 20.95 -10.12 2.90
CA ALA A 188 19.55 -10.54 2.98
C ALA A 188 19.18 -10.74 4.44
N THR A 189 18.09 -10.11 4.87
CA THR A 189 17.54 -10.29 6.22
C THR A 189 16.10 -10.74 6.13
N LEU A 190 15.74 -11.75 6.94
CA LEU A 190 14.37 -12.20 7.13
C LEU A 190 13.89 -11.75 8.51
N TRP A 191 12.87 -10.91 8.54
CA TRP A 191 12.19 -10.52 9.77
C TRP A 191 11.02 -11.49 10.00
N LYS A 192 11.27 -12.53 10.79
CA LYS A 192 10.28 -13.54 11.15
C LYS A 192 9.35 -12.97 12.21
N ARG A 193 8.09 -12.74 11.84
CA ARG A 193 7.05 -12.16 12.73
C ARG A 193 6.03 -13.18 13.22
N SER A 194 6.02 -14.37 12.62
CA SER A 194 5.09 -15.46 12.96
C SER A 194 5.80 -16.82 12.81
N PRO A 195 5.36 -17.86 13.55
CA PRO A 195 6.05 -19.15 13.58
C PRO A 195 5.93 -19.95 12.26
N ASN A 196 4.76 -19.93 11.60
CA ASN A 196 4.47 -20.71 10.37
C ASN A 196 4.73 -19.92 9.06
N GLY A 197 5.49 -18.83 9.15
CA GLY A 197 5.91 -18.08 7.97
C GLY A 197 7.17 -18.70 7.35
N VAL A 198 7.91 -17.87 6.63
CA VAL A 198 9.24 -18.22 6.14
C VAL A 198 10.16 -18.52 7.32
N LEU A 199 10.93 -19.61 7.22
CA LEU A 199 11.86 -20.06 8.24
C LEU A 199 13.24 -19.44 8.05
N GLU A 200 13.73 -19.45 6.82
CA GLU A 200 15.08 -19.01 6.47
C GLU A 200 15.09 -18.36 5.08
N CYS A 201 16.13 -17.59 4.81
CA CYS A 201 16.39 -17.06 3.48
C CYS A 201 17.85 -17.27 3.09
N ALA A 202 18.08 -17.34 1.78
CA ALA A 202 19.40 -17.44 1.21
C ALA A 202 19.42 -16.78 -0.17
N TRP A 203 20.60 -16.56 -0.73
CA TRP A 203 20.74 -15.97 -2.06
C TRP A 203 21.95 -16.54 -2.80
N ILE A 204 21.89 -16.51 -4.13
CA ILE A 204 22.99 -16.90 -5.02
C ILE A 204 23.27 -15.74 -5.96
N ASN A 205 24.53 -15.31 -6.06
CA ASN A 205 24.93 -14.41 -7.16
C ASN A 205 25.00 -15.23 -8.45
N THR A 206 24.16 -14.91 -9.43
CA THR A 206 24.11 -15.62 -10.71
C THR A 206 24.95 -14.97 -11.78
N SER A 207 25.08 -13.63 -11.76
CA SER A 207 25.96 -12.87 -12.65
C SER A 207 26.03 -11.41 -12.23
N GLY A 208 27.24 -10.87 -12.06
CA GLY A 208 27.45 -9.46 -11.74
C GLY A 208 26.68 -9.01 -10.49
N ASP A 209 25.73 -8.10 -10.69
CA ASP A 209 24.84 -7.56 -9.65
C ASP A 209 23.46 -8.25 -9.63
N THR A 210 23.35 -9.45 -10.20
CA THR A 210 22.12 -10.24 -10.26
C THR A 210 22.16 -11.38 -9.24
N TYR A 211 21.09 -11.51 -8.46
CA TYR A 211 20.98 -12.47 -7.37
C TYR A 211 19.66 -13.21 -7.42
N ASP A 212 19.71 -14.53 -7.31
CA ASP A 212 18.55 -15.37 -7.04
C ASP A 212 18.28 -15.41 -5.55
N ILE A 213 17.02 -15.25 -5.16
CA ILE A 213 16.57 -15.18 -3.78
C ILE A 213 15.76 -16.43 -3.45
N TYR A 214 16.18 -17.10 -2.39
CA TYR A 214 15.58 -18.34 -1.91
C TYR A 214 15.02 -18.16 -0.52
N ILE A 215 13.92 -18.87 -0.25
CA ILE A 215 13.35 -18.99 1.08
C ILE A 215 13.10 -20.45 1.44
N ASN A 216 13.17 -20.77 2.72
CA ASN A 216 12.71 -22.04 3.26
C ASN A 216 11.36 -21.87 3.93
N ILE A 217 10.37 -22.68 3.55
CA ILE A 217 9.04 -22.67 4.13
C ILE A 217 8.52 -24.10 4.25
N VAL A 218 7.65 -24.34 5.23
CA VAL A 218 7.04 -25.67 5.39
C VAL A 218 5.81 -25.83 4.51
N GLN A 219 5.39 -27.08 4.32
CA GLN A 219 4.27 -27.46 3.46
C GLN A 219 2.96 -26.69 3.74
N TYR A 220 2.05 -26.72 2.77
CA TYR A 220 0.72 -26.13 2.83
C TYR A 220 0.66 -24.60 2.83
N ALA A 221 1.69 -23.93 2.34
CA ALA A 221 1.64 -22.50 2.03
C ALA A 221 1.08 -22.29 0.61
N TYR A 222 -0.23 -22.02 0.52
CA TYR A 222 -0.98 -21.86 -0.73
C TYR A 222 -1.57 -20.46 -0.86
N TRP A 223 -1.50 -19.88 -2.06
CA TRP A 223 -2.17 -18.61 -2.38
C TRP A 223 -1.78 -17.45 -1.43
N LEU A 224 -0.51 -17.40 -1.06
CA LEU A 224 0.05 -16.31 -0.26
C LEU A 224 0.08 -15.04 -1.10
N ILE A 225 -0.12 -13.89 -0.46
CA ILE A 225 0.08 -12.60 -1.10
C ILE A 225 1.55 -12.25 -1.00
N ALA A 226 2.19 -12.06 -2.15
CA ALA A 226 3.57 -11.63 -2.23
C ALA A 226 3.65 -10.20 -2.78
N GLN A 227 4.09 -9.28 -1.93
CA GLN A 227 4.32 -7.88 -2.26
C GLN A 227 5.81 -7.61 -2.41
N TYR A 228 6.18 -6.65 -3.26
CA TYR A 228 7.57 -6.23 -3.36
C TYR A 228 7.72 -4.76 -3.73
N ASP A 229 8.88 -4.21 -3.39
CA ASP A 229 9.28 -2.87 -3.78
C ASP A 229 10.83 -2.74 -3.80
N TYR A 230 11.37 -1.78 -4.54
CA TYR A 230 12.83 -1.62 -4.69
C TYR A 230 13.27 -0.22 -5.16
N THR A 231 14.44 0.26 -4.72
CA THR A 231 14.98 1.58 -5.09
C THR A 231 15.18 1.75 -6.60
N GLY A 232 15.15 2.99 -7.12
CA GLY A 232 15.11 3.27 -8.57
C GLY A 232 16.27 2.76 -9.43
N ASN A 233 17.36 2.25 -8.83
CA ASN A 233 18.50 1.63 -9.50
C ASN A 233 18.52 0.09 -9.38
N ALA A 234 17.56 -0.52 -8.69
CA ALA A 234 17.41 -1.96 -8.55
C ALA A 234 16.22 -2.49 -9.36
N ASN A 235 16.05 -3.80 -9.37
CA ASN A 235 14.89 -4.48 -9.93
C ASN A 235 14.59 -5.75 -9.12
N VAL A 236 13.30 -6.08 -8.98
CA VAL A 236 12.82 -7.37 -8.45
C VAL A 236 11.91 -8.02 -9.46
N THR A 237 12.27 -9.22 -9.91
CA THR A 237 11.39 -10.13 -10.65
C THR A 237 10.91 -11.22 -9.71
N LEU A 238 9.66 -11.11 -9.27
CA LEU A 238 9.03 -12.06 -8.35
C LEU A 238 8.34 -13.19 -9.15
N TYR A 239 8.50 -14.43 -8.72
CA TYR A 239 7.91 -15.60 -9.37
C TYR A 239 6.60 -16.03 -8.69
N SER A 240 5.52 -16.12 -9.47
CA SER A 240 4.23 -16.66 -9.00
C SER A 240 4.25 -18.19 -8.86
N ALA A 241 5.16 -18.86 -9.57
CA ALA A 241 5.45 -20.29 -9.45
C ALA A 241 6.96 -20.48 -9.17
N PRO A 242 7.39 -20.35 -7.90
CA PRO A 242 8.78 -20.51 -7.48
C PRO A 242 9.33 -21.89 -7.80
N GLU A 243 10.61 -21.96 -8.16
CA GLU A 243 11.31 -23.24 -8.38
C GLU A 243 11.56 -23.93 -7.03
N TYR A 244 11.13 -25.18 -6.88
CA TYR A 244 11.25 -25.97 -5.67
C TYR A 244 12.58 -26.75 -5.60
N SER A 245 13.14 -26.85 -4.41
CA SER A 245 14.20 -27.78 -4.05
C SER A 245 13.98 -28.31 -2.63
N GLU A 246 14.15 -29.63 -2.44
CA GLU A 246 14.02 -30.25 -1.11
C GLU A 246 15.12 -29.78 -0.16
N THR A 247 16.33 -29.55 -0.69
CA THR A 247 17.51 -29.12 0.09
C THR A 247 17.92 -27.70 -0.28
N LYS A 248 18.66 -27.04 0.62
CA LYS A 248 19.21 -25.73 0.33
C LYS A 248 20.15 -25.82 -0.87
N PRO A 249 20.07 -24.91 -1.87
CA PRO A 249 21.00 -24.90 -2.99
C PRO A 249 22.46 -24.83 -2.52
N ALA A 250 23.33 -25.68 -3.08
CA ALA A 250 24.69 -25.93 -2.58
C ALA A 250 25.63 -24.71 -2.55
N ASN A 251 25.33 -23.65 -3.32
CA ASN A 251 26.13 -22.42 -3.41
C ASN A 251 25.42 -21.18 -2.85
N ALA A 252 24.32 -21.37 -2.12
CA ALA A 252 23.59 -20.26 -1.54
C ALA A 252 24.33 -19.68 -0.32
N THR A 253 24.45 -18.36 -0.30
CA THR A 253 24.86 -17.61 0.88
C THR A 253 23.65 -17.44 1.79
N ASN A 254 23.80 -17.74 3.08
CA ASN A 254 22.71 -17.57 4.05
C ASN A 254 22.39 -16.09 4.23
N GLY A 255 21.10 -15.77 4.29
CA GLY A 255 20.65 -14.53 4.91
C GLY A 255 20.59 -14.67 6.43
N GLN A 256 20.37 -13.55 7.11
CA GLN A 256 20.19 -13.51 8.55
C GLN A 256 18.70 -13.51 8.90
N THR A 257 18.26 -14.46 9.72
CA THR A 257 16.90 -14.45 10.28
C THR A 257 16.87 -13.71 11.61
N TYR A 258 16.00 -12.72 11.73
CA TYR A 258 15.68 -12.01 12.97
C TYR A 258 14.27 -12.38 13.43
N THR A 259 14.18 -12.91 14.64
CA THR A 259 12.93 -13.28 15.30
C THR A 259 12.36 -12.06 16.01
N LEU A 260 11.19 -11.58 15.58
CA LEU A 260 10.46 -10.54 16.33
C LEU A 260 9.66 -11.21 17.45
N TYR A 261 10.13 -11.04 18.68
CA TYR A 261 9.43 -11.58 19.82
C TYR A 261 8.07 -10.89 20.04
N ASN A 262 7.04 -11.71 20.25
CA ASN A 262 5.67 -11.27 20.49
C ASN A 262 4.90 -12.35 21.29
N SER A 263 3.59 -12.20 21.48
CA SER A 263 2.78 -13.17 22.24
C SER A 263 2.77 -14.58 21.64
N MET A 264 2.97 -14.73 20.32
CA MET A 264 3.06 -16.00 19.59
C MET A 264 4.51 -16.50 19.49
N MET A 265 5.49 -15.59 19.46
CA MET A 265 6.92 -15.89 19.38
C MET A 265 7.58 -15.39 20.66
N LYS A 266 7.45 -16.11 21.77
CA LYS A 266 8.04 -15.70 23.04
C LYS A 266 9.56 -15.96 23.03
N PRO A 267 10.37 -15.10 23.67
CA PRO A 267 11.78 -15.40 23.84
C PRO A 267 11.97 -16.57 24.82
N THR A 268 13.02 -17.34 24.58
CA THR A 268 13.56 -18.29 25.54
C THR A 268 14.43 -17.57 26.57
N PRO A 269 14.74 -18.16 27.74
CA PRO A 269 15.69 -17.57 28.68
C PRO A 269 17.05 -17.26 28.05
N GLU A 270 17.53 -18.13 27.15
CA GLU A 270 18.78 -17.91 26.40
C GLU A 270 18.72 -16.64 25.54
N ASP A 271 17.61 -16.42 24.84
CA ASP A 271 17.41 -15.26 23.95
C ASP A 271 17.53 -13.91 24.67
N VAL A 272 17.16 -13.86 25.95
CA VAL A 272 17.16 -12.62 26.76
C VAL A 272 18.21 -12.64 27.88
N GLY A 273 19.08 -13.64 27.92
CA GLY A 273 20.08 -13.81 28.97
C GLY A 273 19.48 -14.03 30.37
N ALA A 274 18.24 -14.51 30.46
CA ALA A 274 17.60 -14.86 31.73
C ALA A 274 18.06 -16.24 32.22
N LEU A 275 18.05 -16.43 33.54
CA LEU A 275 18.30 -17.75 34.12
C LEU A 275 17.16 -18.72 33.76
N SER A 276 17.52 -19.97 33.48
CA SER A 276 16.55 -21.05 33.31
C SER A 276 15.82 -21.36 34.62
N VAL A 277 14.56 -21.78 34.52
CA VAL A 277 13.78 -22.29 35.67
C VAL A 277 14.35 -23.59 36.25
N ASN A 278 15.17 -24.30 35.48
CA ASN A 278 15.89 -25.50 35.94
C ASN A 278 17.17 -25.17 36.73
N GLY A 279 17.42 -23.88 36.99
CA GLY A 279 18.62 -23.37 37.66
C GLY A 279 19.66 -22.83 36.68
N GLY A 280 20.69 -22.20 37.23
CA GLY A 280 21.81 -21.65 36.48
C GLY A 280 22.88 -21.07 37.40
N ARG A 281 23.97 -20.57 36.82
CA ARG A 281 25.07 -19.95 37.55
C ARG A 281 25.03 -18.43 37.36
N LEU A 282 24.92 -17.70 38.47
CA LEU A 282 25.17 -16.26 38.49
C LEU A 282 26.67 -16.03 38.70
N ASN A 283 27.31 -15.33 37.76
CA ASN A 283 28.71 -14.90 37.87
C ASN A 283 28.75 -13.43 38.30
N GLY A 284 28.31 -13.16 39.54
CA GLY A 284 28.25 -11.82 40.09
C GLY A 284 27.24 -11.69 41.24
N PRO A 285 27.09 -10.48 41.80
CA PRO A 285 26.18 -10.23 42.91
C PRO A 285 24.72 -10.24 42.45
N LEU A 286 23.82 -10.75 43.31
CA LEU A 286 22.37 -10.70 43.12
C LEU A 286 21.76 -9.67 44.07
N GLY A 287 20.90 -8.80 43.55
CA GLY A 287 20.09 -7.88 44.34
C GLY A 287 18.61 -8.20 44.22
N ILE A 288 17.90 -8.24 45.35
CA ILE A 288 16.46 -8.44 45.39
C ILE A 288 15.79 -7.12 45.76
N GLY A 289 15.22 -6.45 44.75
CA GLY A 289 14.54 -5.15 44.91
C GLY A 289 15.48 -3.96 45.05
N THR A 290 16.79 -4.15 44.85
CA THR A 290 17.85 -3.15 45.04
C THR A 290 19.10 -3.56 44.27
N ASP A 291 19.97 -2.61 43.94
CA ASP A 291 21.32 -2.91 43.48
C ASP A 291 22.13 -3.54 44.62
N ASN A 292 23.13 -4.37 44.29
CA ASN A 292 23.98 -5.01 45.28
C ASN A 292 25.32 -4.28 45.41
N ALA A 293 25.54 -3.60 46.54
CA ALA A 293 26.78 -2.90 46.89
C ALA A 293 27.75 -3.77 47.71
N LEU A 294 27.34 -4.93 48.21
CA LEU A 294 28.24 -5.90 48.83
C LEU A 294 29.25 -6.48 47.81
N GLY A 295 28.85 -6.61 46.55
CA GLY A 295 29.70 -7.08 45.45
C GLY A 295 30.10 -8.56 45.58
N GLY A 296 30.93 -9.04 44.64
CA GLY A 296 31.38 -10.44 44.60
C GLY A 296 30.23 -11.44 44.55
N ASN A 297 30.41 -12.60 45.19
CA ASN A 297 29.38 -13.63 45.33
C ASN A 297 28.49 -13.30 46.54
N SER A 298 27.47 -12.49 46.33
CA SER A 298 26.56 -12.05 47.39
C SER A 298 25.11 -11.95 46.94
N ILE A 299 24.20 -11.97 47.91
CA ILE A 299 22.78 -11.71 47.74
C ILE A 299 22.40 -10.61 48.72
N VAL A 300 21.84 -9.50 48.24
CA VAL A 300 21.26 -8.46 49.09
C VAL A 300 19.74 -8.44 48.95
N PHE A 301 19.06 -8.02 50.01
CA PHE A 301 17.60 -7.92 50.07
C PHE A 301 17.17 -6.80 51.00
N GLY A 302 16.23 -5.98 50.55
CA GLY A 302 15.78 -4.79 51.26
C GLY A 302 16.51 -3.53 50.79
N ASP A 303 17.82 -3.44 51.07
CA ASP A 303 18.71 -2.37 50.62
C ASP A 303 20.01 -2.93 50.01
N ASN A 304 20.91 -2.05 49.58
CA ASN A 304 22.07 -2.45 48.78
C ASN A 304 23.23 -3.02 49.59
N ASP A 305 23.18 -2.99 50.91
CA ASP A 305 24.27 -3.36 51.80
C ASP A 305 23.86 -4.25 52.99
N THR A 306 22.65 -4.81 52.95
CA THR A 306 22.15 -5.87 53.85
C THR A 306 21.96 -7.18 53.09
N GLY A 307 22.58 -8.26 53.55
CA GLY A 307 22.53 -9.54 52.84
C GLY A 307 23.51 -10.61 53.29
N LEU A 308 23.81 -11.53 52.38
CA LEU A 308 24.75 -12.65 52.54
C LEU A 308 25.90 -12.52 51.54
N LYS A 309 27.13 -12.79 51.94
CA LYS A 309 28.30 -12.74 51.06
C LYS A 309 29.29 -13.86 51.34
N GLN A 310 29.73 -14.54 50.29
CA GLN A 310 30.87 -15.44 50.38
C GLN A 310 32.17 -14.63 50.37
N ASN A 311 32.99 -14.79 51.43
CA ASN A 311 34.27 -14.09 51.61
C ASN A 311 35.46 -15.07 51.63
N GLY A 312 35.35 -16.17 50.90
CA GLY A 312 36.36 -17.22 50.79
C GLY A 312 35.72 -18.59 50.62
N ASP A 313 36.54 -19.61 50.33
CA ASP A 313 36.07 -20.99 50.34
C ASP A 313 35.62 -21.39 51.76
N GLY A 314 34.41 -21.93 51.87
CA GLY A 314 33.79 -22.27 53.15
C GLY A 314 33.42 -21.09 54.07
N ILE A 315 33.59 -19.83 53.65
CA ILE A 315 33.32 -18.65 54.48
C ILE A 315 32.06 -17.93 53.99
N LEU A 316 31.01 -17.92 54.80
CA LEU A 316 29.77 -17.19 54.56
C LEU A 316 29.56 -16.12 55.64
N ASP A 317 29.52 -14.87 55.20
CA ASP A 317 29.33 -13.70 56.06
C ASP A 317 27.93 -13.11 55.86
N THR A 318 27.36 -12.57 56.93
CA THR A 318 26.07 -11.84 56.92
C THR A 318 26.33 -10.36 57.18
N PHE A 319 25.68 -9.51 56.40
CA PHE A 319 25.82 -8.05 56.47
C PHE A 319 24.49 -7.38 56.76
N ALA A 320 24.51 -6.30 57.53
CA ALA A 320 23.38 -5.39 57.73
C ALA A 320 23.89 -3.95 57.77
N ASN A 321 23.38 -3.08 56.90
CA ASN A 321 23.89 -1.70 56.73
C ASN A 321 25.42 -1.65 56.61
N SER A 322 25.99 -2.45 55.70
CA SER A 322 27.44 -2.60 55.49
C SER A 322 28.24 -3.17 56.67
N GLN A 323 27.61 -3.46 57.81
CA GLN A 323 28.28 -4.05 58.97
C GLN A 323 28.31 -5.57 58.86
N HIS A 324 29.48 -6.18 59.07
CA HIS A 324 29.62 -7.63 59.15
C HIS A 324 29.12 -8.11 60.51
N THR A 325 28.06 -8.92 60.53
CA THR A 325 27.35 -9.30 61.76
C THR A 325 27.64 -10.73 62.23
N VAL A 326 27.71 -11.69 61.31
CA VAL A 326 28.04 -13.10 61.59
C VAL A 326 28.90 -13.66 60.47
N ARG A 327 29.94 -14.42 60.85
CA ARG A 327 30.72 -15.29 59.98
C ARG A 327 30.45 -16.75 60.31
N VAL A 328 30.19 -17.56 59.28
CA VAL A 328 30.18 -19.01 59.36
C VAL A 328 31.38 -19.55 58.58
N ALA A 329 32.21 -20.34 59.24
CA ALA A 329 33.39 -20.98 58.67
C ALA A 329 33.44 -22.47 59.10
N PRO A 330 34.30 -23.31 58.49
CA PRO A 330 34.37 -24.73 58.85
C PRO A 330 34.69 -24.92 60.34
N GLY A 331 33.72 -25.48 61.08
CA GLY A 331 33.85 -25.78 62.51
C GLY A 331 33.56 -24.62 63.47
N GLU A 332 33.23 -23.42 62.98
CA GLU A 332 32.92 -22.27 63.83
C GLU A 332 31.85 -21.33 63.28
N MET A 333 31.18 -20.62 64.19
CA MET A 333 30.35 -19.46 63.89
C MET A 333 30.80 -18.32 64.81
N GLN A 334 31.20 -17.19 64.21
CA GLN A 334 31.63 -15.99 64.92
C GLN A 334 30.54 -14.94 64.79
N VAL A 335 29.96 -14.51 65.92
CA VAL A 335 29.04 -13.38 65.96
C VAL A 335 29.81 -12.12 66.32
N LEU A 336 29.80 -11.12 65.45
CA LEU A 336 30.60 -9.89 65.56
C LEU A 336 29.81 -8.78 66.28
N GLY A 337 29.10 -9.16 67.34
CA GLY A 337 28.22 -8.28 68.09
C GLY A 337 27.59 -9.00 69.28
N ALA A 338 26.57 -8.39 69.87
CA ALA A 338 25.86 -8.99 71.00
C ALA A 338 24.89 -10.09 70.54
N ILE A 339 24.99 -11.28 71.16
CA ILE A 339 23.95 -12.31 71.08
C ILE A 339 22.93 -12.03 72.19
N ARG A 340 21.67 -11.75 71.82
CA ARG A 340 20.57 -11.55 72.76
C ARG A 340 19.63 -12.76 72.73
N ALA A 341 19.54 -13.50 73.83
CA ALA A 341 18.48 -14.49 74.02
C ALA A 341 17.18 -13.76 74.42
N GLY A 342 16.13 -13.85 73.59
CA GLY A 342 14.85 -13.15 73.82
C GLY A 342 13.96 -13.80 74.88
N ASP A 343 12.91 -13.06 75.28
CA ASP A 343 11.81 -13.42 76.20
C ASP A 343 12.18 -14.45 77.30
N ALA A 344 11.78 -15.71 77.12
CA ALA A 344 11.93 -16.78 78.11
C ALA A 344 13.09 -17.77 77.83
N LYS A 345 14.07 -17.42 76.97
CA LYS A 345 15.05 -18.39 76.45
C LYS A 345 16.39 -18.37 77.21
N ARG A 346 16.88 -19.56 77.54
CA ARG A 346 18.24 -19.79 78.06
C ARG A 346 19.21 -19.98 76.90
N MET A 347 20.41 -19.39 77.01
CA MET A 347 21.56 -19.83 76.21
C MET A 347 22.12 -21.09 76.87
N THR A 348 21.91 -22.25 76.26
CA THR A 348 22.35 -23.55 76.79
C THR A 348 23.42 -24.13 75.87
N MET A 349 24.54 -24.56 76.44
CA MET A 349 25.61 -25.28 75.73
C MET A 349 25.61 -26.74 76.20
N THR A 350 25.41 -27.69 75.27
CA THR A 350 25.38 -29.13 75.58
C THR A 350 26.08 -29.92 74.47
N SER A 351 26.87 -30.93 74.84
CA SER A 351 27.38 -31.95 73.91
C SER A 351 26.61 -33.25 74.09
N SER A 352 26.16 -33.88 73.00
CA SER A 352 25.40 -35.13 73.01
C SER A 352 26.21 -36.35 72.55
N ASN A 353 27.51 -36.18 72.32
CA ASN A 353 28.43 -37.29 72.06
C ASN A 353 29.47 -37.42 73.19
N ASN A 354 29.98 -38.64 73.37
CA ASN A 354 30.88 -38.99 74.46
C ASN A 354 32.34 -38.60 74.15
N SER A 355 32.59 -37.96 73.00
CA SER A 355 33.93 -37.70 72.48
C SER A 355 34.50 -36.33 72.87
N VAL A 356 33.77 -35.50 73.63
CA VAL A 356 34.30 -34.22 74.14
C VAL A 356 33.99 -34.09 75.62
N LEU A 357 35.05 -34.16 76.44
CA LEU A 357 34.99 -34.10 77.91
C LEU A 357 34.70 -32.71 78.48
N ASN A 358 34.70 -31.63 77.67
CA ASN A 358 34.61 -30.25 78.16
C ASN A 358 33.84 -29.33 77.18
N ALA A 359 32.54 -29.08 77.42
CA ALA A 359 31.89 -27.89 76.85
C ALA A 359 32.33 -26.68 77.69
N GLN A 360 33.21 -25.85 77.16
CA GLN A 360 33.76 -24.69 77.87
C GLN A 360 33.09 -23.40 77.41
N PHE A 361 32.62 -22.57 78.35
CA PHE A 361 32.14 -21.22 78.09
C PHE A 361 33.22 -20.22 78.53
N HIS A 362 34.00 -19.72 77.58
CA HIS A 362 35.01 -18.70 77.85
C HIS A 362 34.39 -17.32 77.69
N LEU A 363 34.13 -16.64 78.82
CA LEU A 363 33.57 -15.28 78.82
C LEU A 363 34.54 -14.23 78.20
N TRP A 364 35.84 -14.52 78.18
CA TRP A 364 36.90 -13.60 77.79
C TRP A 364 37.71 -14.04 76.56
N GLY A 365 37.23 -15.04 75.82
CA GLY A 365 37.90 -15.58 74.63
C GLY A 365 38.90 -16.71 74.91
N ASP A 366 39.53 -16.73 76.08
CA ASP A 366 40.36 -17.85 76.56
C ASP A 366 40.02 -18.24 78.02
N GLY A 367 40.80 -19.15 78.60
CA GLY A 367 40.64 -19.58 79.99
C GLY A 367 41.11 -18.56 81.04
N ASN A 368 41.62 -17.40 80.63
CA ASN A 368 42.21 -16.41 81.53
C ASN A 368 41.30 -15.19 81.65
N ARG A 369 41.21 -14.63 82.86
CA ARG A 369 40.50 -13.37 83.11
C ARG A 369 41.40 -12.20 82.67
N PRO A 370 40.93 -11.26 81.84
CA PRO A 370 41.63 -10.02 81.56
C PRO A 370 41.85 -9.27 82.89
N THR A 371 43.11 -8.96 83.20
CA THR A 371 43.50 -8.19 84.40
C THR A 371 43.14 -6.73 84.28
#